data_AF-A0A7S3PJT7-F1
#
_entry.id   AF-A0A7S3PJT7-F1
#
_cell.length_a   1.000
_cell.length_b   1.000
_cell.length_c   1.000
_cell.angle_alpha   90.00
_cell.angle_beta   90.00
_cell.angle_gamma   90.00
#
_symmetry.space_group_name_H-M   'P 1'
#
loop_
_entity.id
_entity.type
_entity.pdbx_description
1 polymer ?
#
loop_
_entity_poly.entity_id
_entity_poly.type
_entity_poly.pdbx_seq_one_letter_code
_entity_poly.pdbx_strand_id
1 'polypeptide(L)'
;VNEKLTPGIIGKLHYGCLEEEFLTIEVISLETELRTWKESGKKEKVFLYNRLLFRDGSDYRGFGVFNSGLKDEFLNLKPGNWIKIDRYVPIYVETNIKTDIRAGIY
;
A
#
# COMPACT_ATOMS: atom_id res chain seq x y z
N VAL A 1 5.10 -2.10 23.43
CA VAL A 1 3.89 -1.28 23.22
C VAL A 1 2.88 -2.17 22.51
N ASN A 2 1.67 -2.37 23.07
CA ASN A 2 0.59 -3.05 22.35
C ASN A 2 0.06 -2.06 21.29
N GLU A 3 0.77 -1.96 20.16
CA GLU A 3 0.33 -1.10 19.06
C GLU A 3 -0.88 -1.74 18.40
N LYS A 4 -2.07 -1.37 18.88
CA LYS A 4 -3.33 -1.76 18.24
C LYS A 4 -3.35 -1.17 16.84
N LEU A 5 -3.83 -1.94 15.87
CA LEU A 5 -4.13 -1.46 14.51
C LEU A 5 -4.90 -0.14 14.58
N THR A 6 -4.68 0.77 13.62
CA THR A 6 -5.34 2.09 13.58
C THR A 6 -6.67 1.99 12.83
N PRO A 7 -7.82 1.71 13.49
CA PRO A 7 -9.02 1.27 12.78
C PRO A 7 -9.66 2.41 11.98
N GLY A 8 -10.14 2.09 10.77
CA GLY A 8 -10.83 3.03 9.89
C GLY A 8 -9.91 3.96 9.12
N ILE A 9 -8.59 3.83 9.23
CA ILE A 9 -7.66 4.70 8.54
C ILE A 9 -7.58 4.45 7.03
N ILE A 10 -7.89 3.24 6.56
CA ILE A 10 -8.08 2.99 5.12
C ILE A 10 -9.29 3.79 4.60
N GLY A 11 -10.34 3.89 5.41
CA GLY A 11 -11.47 4.77 5.11
C GLY A 11 -11.04 6.24 5.04
N LYS A 12 -10.28 6.72 6.05
CA LYS A 12 -9.76 8.11 6.05
C LYS A 12 -8.84 8.39 4.84
N LEU A 13 -7.99 7.44 4.46
CA LEU A 13 -7.19 7.45 3.22
C LEU A 13 -8.08 7.61 1.99
N HIS A 14 -9.20 6.90 1.94
CA HIS A 14 -10.14 6.95 0.81
C HIS A 14 -10.74 8.33 0.61
N TYR A 15 -11.16 8.94 1.72
CA TYR A 15 -11.91 10.18 1.71
C TYR A 15 -11.02 11.43 1.80
N GLY A 16 -9.69 11.26 1.77
CA GLY A 16 -8.73 12.35 1.83
C GLY A 16 -8.73 13.10 3.16
N CYS A 17 -9.17 12.47 4.25
CA CYS A 17 -9.34 13.09 5.57
C CYS A 17 -8.22 12.70 6.54
N LEU A 18 -6.96 12.75 6.09
CA LEU A 18 -5.83 12.35 6.94
C LEU A 18 -5.15 13.53 7.61
N GLU A 19 -5.22 13.51 8.93
CA GLU A 19 -4.41 14.34 9.84
C GLU A 19 -3.34 13.49 10.56
N GLU A 20 -3.25 12.19 10.28
CA GLU A 20 -2.41 11.26 11.06
C GLU A 20 -1.02 11.08 10.46
N GLU A 21 -0.01 11.16 11.34
CA GLU A 21 1.41 11.08 11.00
C GLU A 21 1.88 9.66 10.65
N PHE A 22 1.16 8.62 11.08
CA PHE A 22 1.53 7.21 10.83
C PHE A 22 0.32 6.27 10.74
N LEU A 23 0.53 5.09 10.15
CA LEU A 23 -0.47 4.04 9.99
C LEU A 23 0.05 2.72 10.56
N THR A 24 -0.67 2.09 11.50
CA THR A 24 -0.35 0.70 11.91
C THR A 24 -1.34 -0.25 11.26
N ILE A 25 -0.83 -1.12 10.38
CA ILE A 25 -1.61 -2.05 9.57
C ILE A 25 -1.12 -3.48 9.74
N GLU A 26 -1.99 -4.44 9.44
CA GLU A 26 -1.66 -5.86 9.38
C GLU A 26 -1.52 -6.32 7.93
N VAL A 27 -0.41 -6.99 7.63
CA VAL A 27 -0.13 -7.63 6.35
C VAL A 27 -1.07 -8.83 6.17
N ILE A 28 -1.86 -8.83 5.10
CA ILE A 28 -2.71 -9.97 4.73
C ILE A 28 -2.00 -10.84 3.70
N SER A 29 -1.44 -10.23 2.64
CA SER A 29 -0.68 -10.93 1.61
C SER A 29 0.32 -10.02 0.93
N LEU A 30 1.31 -10.64 0.30
CA LEU A 30 2.40 -10.00 -0.43
C LEU A 30 2.50 -10.66 -1.79
N GLU A 31 2.54 -9.86 -2.84
CA GLU A 31 2.63 -10.32 -4.23
C GLU A 31 3.71 -9.53 -4.96
N THR A 32 4.57 -10.23 -5.71
CA THR A 32 5.53 -9.60 -6.62
C THR A 32 5.09 -9.88 -8.04
N GLU A 33 4.83 -8.82 -8.80
CA GLU A 33 4.41 -8.89 -10.20
C GLU A 33 5.43 -8.16 -11.10
N LEU A 34 5.65 -8.67 -12.31
CA LEU A 34 6.32 -7.88 -13.36
C LEU A 34 5.28 -7.04 -14.08
N ARG A 35 5.49 -5.73 -14.14
CA ARG A 35 4.61 -4.81 -14.87
C ARG A 35 5.38 -4.08 -15.95
N THR A 36 4.69 -3.85 -17.06
CA THR A 36 5.20 -3.01 -18.14
C THR A 36 4.44 -1.70 -18.17
N TRP A 37 5.16 -0.60 -18.37
CA TRP A 37 4.58 0.71 -18.59
C TRP A 37 5.12 1.26 -19.89
N LYS A 38 4.19 1.71 -20.74
CA LYS A 38 4.48 2.31 -22.03
C LYS A 38 3.79 3.66 -22.10
N GLU A 39 4.59 4.71 -22.07
CA GLU A 39 4.13 6.07 -22.37
C GLU A 39 4.17 6.28 -23.89
N SER A 40 3.19 7.00 -24.45
CA SER A 40 3.13 7.24 -25.90
C SER A 40 4.43 7.87 -26.40
N GLY A 41 5.01 7.31 -27.46
CA GLY A 41 6.28 7.79 -28.04
C GLY A 41 7.55 7.42 -27.25
N LYS A 42 7.46 6.67 -26.14
CA LYS A 42 8.63 6.20 -25.38
C LYS A 42 8.79 4.68 -25.44
N LYS A 43 10.02 4.21 -25.18
CA LYS A 43 10.31 2.79 -25.02
C LYS A 43 9.56 2.25 -23.80
N GLU A 44 9.02 1.04 -23.95
CA GLU A 44 8.41 0.30 -22.85
C GLU A 44 9.43 0.07 -21.74
N LYS A 45 9.00 0.26 -20.49
CA LYS A 45 9.80 -0.03 -19.30
C LYS A 45 9.18 -1.21 -18.57
N VAL A 46 10.02 -2.17 -18.18
CA VAL A 46 9.64 -3.31 -17.34
C VAL A 46 10.14 -3.03 -15.92
N PHE A 47 9.28 -3.17 -14.92
CA PHE A 47 9.65 -3.02 -13.52
C PHE A 47 8.98 -4.09 -12.66
N LEU A 48 9.66 -4.44 -11.57
CA LEU A 48 9.12 -5.30 -10.52
C LEU A 48 8.20 -4.46 -9.63
N TYR A 49 7.03 -5.01 -9.34
CA TYR A 49 5.96 -4.37 -8.59
C TYR A 49 5.62 -5.22 -7.37
N ASN A 50 5.99 -4.75 -6.19
CA ASN A 50 5.71 -5.40 -4.92
C ASN A 50 4.42 -4.82 -4.34
N ARG A 51 3.36 -5.63 -4.36
CA ARG A 51 2.05 -5.30 -3.86
C ARG A 51 1.84 -5.90 -2.47
N LEU A 52 1.25 -5.09 -1.61
CA LEU A 52 0.83 -5.47 -0.26
C LEU A 52 -0.69 -5.39 -0.18
N LEU A 53 -1.34 -6.45 0.28
CA LEU A 53 -2.71 -6.38 0.78
C LEU A 53 -2.65 -6.25 2.30
N PHE A 54 -3.38 -5.29 2.85
CA PHE A 54 -3.40 -5.04 4.29
C PHE A 54 -4.78 -4.66 4.81
N ARG A 55 -4.95 -4.76 6.14
CA ARG A 55 -6.10 -4.22 6.88
C ARG A 55 -5.65 -3.34 8.03
N ASP A 56 -6.55 -2.49 8.48
CA ASP A 56 -6.33 -1.55 9.58
C ASP A 56 -7.07 -1.95 10.87
N GLY A 57 -7.60 -3.19 10.93
CA GLY A 57 -8.40 -3.67 12.06
C GLY A 57 -9.90 -3.39 11.92
N SER A 58 -10.33 -2.71 10.86
CA SER A 58 -11.72 -2.63 10.43
C SER A 58 -12.01 -3.59 9.26
N ASP A 59 -13.23 -3.58 8.72
CA ASP A 59 -13.62 -4.37 7.55
C ASP A 59 -13.01 -3.86 6.23
N TYR A 60 -12.28 -2.74 6.27
CA TYR A 60 -11.63 -2.17 5.09
C TYR A 60 -10.30 -2.85 4.80
N ARG A 61 -10.03 -3.05 3.50
CA ARG A 61 -8.76 -3.55 2.98
C ARG A 61 -8.15 -2.52 2.05
N GLY A 62 -6.84 -2.37 2.13
CA GLY A 62 -6.06 -1.44 1.32
C GLY A 62 -5.00 -2.18 0.52
N PHE A 63 -4.54 -1.53 -0.56
CA PHE A 63 -3.39 -2.00 -1.31
C PHE A 63 -2.22 -1.03 -1.13
N GLY A 64 -1.05 -1.58 -0.85
CA GLY A 64 0.20 -0.85 -0.73
C GLY A 64 1.13 -1.22 -1.87
N VAL A 65 1.95 -0.27 -2.28
CA VAL A 65 3.08 -0.50 -3.19
C VAL A 65 4.32 -0.02 -2.49
N PHE A 66 5.30 -0.90 -2.34
CA PHE A 66 6.57 -0.51 -1.76
C PHE A 66 7.47 0.12 -2.82
N ASN A 67 8.15 1.20 -2.43
CA ASN A 67 9.27 1.69 -3.21
C ASN A 67 10.38 0.62 -3.28
N SER A 68 11.05 0.53 -4.41
CA SER A 68 12.22 -0.33 -4.64
C SER A 68 13.33 -0.20 -3.59
N GLY A 69 13.41 0.94 -2.88
CA GLY A 69 14.36 1.15 -1.79
C GLY A 69 14.05 0.36 -0.51
N LEU A 70 12.82 -0.14 -0.33
CA LEU A 70 12.37 -0.93 0.83
C LEU A 70 12.33 -2.44 0.53
N LYS A 71 13.14 -2.89 -0.42
CA LYS A 71 13.08 -4.26 -0.93
C LYS A 71 13.42 -5.28 0.16
N ASP A 72 14.42 -5.00 1.00
CA ASP A 72 14.88 -5.95 2.02
C ASP A 72 13.90 -6.04 3.19
N GLU A 73 13.27 -4.93 3.57
CA GLU A 73 12.18 -4.91 4.54
C GLU A 73 10.97 -5.69 4.02
N PHE A 74 10.60 -5.47 2.74
CA PHE A 74 9.50 -6.20 2.09
C PHE A 74 9.74 -7.72 2.07
N LEU A 75 10.95 -8.15 1.74
CA LEU A 75 11.30 -9.58 1.66
C LEU A 75 11.18 -10.30 3.00
N ASN A 76 11.24 -9.57 4.12
CA ASN A 76 11.10 -10.13 5.46
C ASN A 76 9.66 -10.11 5.98
N LEU A 77 8.74 -9.40 5.31
CA LEU A 77 7.34 -9.38 5.69
C LEU A 77 6.65 -10.71 5.37
N LYS A 78 5.69 -11.06 6.22
CA LYS A 78 4.81 -12.23 6.11
C LYS A 78 3.39 -11.85 6.48
N PRO A 79 2.37 -12.57 5.96
CA PRO A 79 1.01 -12.47 6.46
C PRO A 79 0.96 -12.56 8.00
N GLY A 80 0.20 -11.66 8.62
CA GLY A 80 0.08 -11.51 10.06
C GLY A 80 1.11 -10.57 10.69
N ASN A 81 2.16 -10.15 9.98
CA ASN A 81 3.04 -9.10 10.49
C ASN A 81 2.29 -7.77 10.60
N TRP A 82 2.62 -7.01 11.64
CA TRP A 82 2.16 -5.64 11.81
C TRP A 82 3.27 -4.70 11.39
N ILE A 83 2.91 -3.69 10.62
CA ILE A 83 3.85 -2.66 10.17
C ILE A 83 3.32 -1.29 10.49
N LYS A 84 4.22 -0.44 10.95
CA LYS A 84 4.00 0.99 11.12
C LYS A 84 4.55 1.72 9.90
N ILE A 85 3.72 2.48 9.23
CA ILE A 85 4.08 3.28 8.06
C ILE A 85 4.11 4.74 8.49
N ASP A 86 5.31 5.32 8.54
CA ASP A 86 5.51 6.72 8.90
C ASP A 86 5.50 7.65 7.67
N ARG A 87 5.64 7.10 6.45
CA ARG A 87 5.56 7.85 5.20
C ARG A 87 4.80 7.08 4.13
N TYR A 88 3.76 7.71 3.61
CA TYR A 88 2.98 7.18 2.50
C TYR A 88 2.52 8.30 1.57
N VAL A 89 2.28 7.94 0.31
CA VAL A 89 1.62 8.80 -0.68
C VAL A 89 0.36 8.08 -1.15
N PRO A 90 -0.84 8.64 -0.91
CA PRO A 90 -2.06 8.07 -1.47
C PRO A 90 -2.06 8.29 -2.98
N ILE A 91 -2.18 7.20 -3.72
CA ILE A 91 -2.35 7.14 -5.17
C ILE A 91 -3.78 6.69 -5.41
N TYR A 92 -4.59 7.62 -5.89
CA TYR A 92 -5.98 7.36 -6.24
C TYR A 92 -6.03 6.83 -7.67
N VAL A 93 -6.43 5.57 -7.83
CA VAL A 93 -6.71 5.00 -9.15
C VAL A 93 -8.22 4.95 -9.32
N GLU A 94 -8.76 5.88 -10.10
CA GLU A 94 -10.13 5.76 -10.58
C GLU A 94 -10.22 4.54 -11.49
N THR A 95 -10.98 3.54 -11.05
CA THR A 95 -11.42 2.46 -11.91
C THR A 95 -12.93 2.59 -12.09
N ASN A 96 -13.46 2.10 -13.22
CA ASN A 96 -14.90 2.14 -13.52
C ASN A 96 -15.78 1.31 -12.55
N ILE A 97 -15.20 0.68 -11.51
CA ILE A 97 -15.88 -0.31 -10.65
C ILE A 97 -15.72 0.01 -9.14
N LYS A 98 -14.71 0.79 -8.73
CA LYS A 98 -14.51 1.31 -7.37
C LYS A 98 -13.26 2.19 -7.34
N THR A 99 -13.20 3.20 -6.48
CA THR A 99 -11.95 3.93 -6.22
C THR A 99 -10.99 3.00 -5.48
N ASP A 100 -9.91 2.59 -6.15
CA ASP A 100 -8.85 1.73 -5.61
C ASP A 100 -7.80 2.65 -5.00
N ILE A 101 -7.63 2.64 -3.68
CA ILE A 101 -6.58 3.44 -3.02
C ILE A 101 -5.32 2.59 -2.97
N ARG A 102 -4.25 3.13 -3.54
CA ARG A 102 -2.92 2.56 -3.40
C ARG A 102 -2.10 3.48 -2.51
N ALA A 103 -1.51 2.97 -1.44
CA ALA A 103 -0.52 3.74 -0.70
C ALA A 103 0.88 3.42 -1.26
N GLY A 104 1.57 4.41 -1.82
CA GLY A 104 3.01 4.31 -2.03
C GLY A 104 3.70 4.40 -0.68
N ILE A 105 4.31 3.32 -0.20
CA ILE A 105 4.98 3.26 1.10
C ILE A 105 6.48 3.55 0.90
N TYR A 106 7.03 4.51 1.65
CA TYR A 106 8.40 5.01 1.55
C TYR A 106 9.18 4.90 2.85
#